data_AF-A0A2E3ZNN4-F1
#
_entry.id   AF-A0A2E3ZNN4-F1
#
_cell.length_a   1.000
_cell.length_b   1.000
_cell.length_c   1.000
_cell.angle_alpha   90.00
_cell.angle_beta   90.00
_cell.angle_gamma   90.00
#
_symmetry.space_group_name_H-M   'P 1'
#
loop_
_entity.id
_entity.type
_entity.pdbx_description
1 polymer ?
#
loop_
_entity_poly.entity_id
_entity_poly.type
_entity_poly.pdbx_seq_one_letter_code
_entity_poly.pdbx_strand_id
1 'polypeptide(L)'
;MGLIPEPLSTQVIPRDRHAMFFSILGVIASSLERLAVEIRHMQRTELREAEEYFSPGQKGSSAMPHKRNPVLTENITGLARVVRSSVIPALENVALWHERDISHSSVERMIGPDATVTLDFAIARMTGVIEKLMVYPNMMQRNLDALGGLVFSQRVLLALTQAGMSREAAYNAVQRNAMKVWKEDADFLQELQADKEVLEKISTEELSELFDIGYHIKNIDKIFLRVFGEC
;
A
#
# COMPACT_ATOMS: atom_id res chain seq x y z
N MET A 1 19.03 30.83 -20.70
CA MET A 1 18.06 30.25 -19.74
C MET A 1 17.88 28.73 -19.89
N GLY A 2 18.36 28.07 -20.96
CA GLY A 2 18.20 26.61 -21.09
C GLY A 2 16.75 26.15 -21.31
N LEU A 3 15.87 27.07 -21.71
CA LEU A 3 14.45 26.80 -21.96
C LEU A 3 14.17 26.72 -23.46
N ILE A 4 13.15 25.95 -23.82
CA ILE A 4 12.67 25.80 -25.19
C ILE A 4 11.62 26.90 -25.47
N PRO A 5 11.72 27.65 -26.58
CA PRO A 5 10.70 28.62 -26.98
C PRO A 5 9.35 27.96 -27.21
N GLU A 6 8.27 28.60 -26.75
CA GLU A 6 6.90 28.17 -27.07
C GLU A 6 6.69 28.25 -28.60
N PRO A 7 6.27 27.16 -29.28
CA PRO A 7 6.10 27.17 -30.74
C PRO A 7 5.09 28.23 -31.23
N LEU A 8 4.04 28.47 -30.43
CA LEU A 8 3.06 29.51 -30.65
C LEU A 8 2.53 30.00 -29.30
N SER A 9 2.79 31.26 -28.97
CA SER A 9 2.27 31.89 -27.76
C SER A 9 1.25 32.97 -28.09
N THR A 10 0.33 33.20 -27.17
CA THR A 10 -0.41 34.45 -27.11
C THR A 10 0.43 35.49 -26.36
N GLN A 11 -0.19 36.39 -25.58
CA GLN A 11 0.55 37.28 -24.70
C GLN A 11 1.19 36.54 -23.50
N VAL A 12 0.90 35.24 -23.34
CA VAL A 12 1.42 34.38 -22.29
C VAL A 12 1.68 32.95 -22.78
N ILE A 13 2.41 32.16 -21.99
CA ILE A 13 2.51 30.71 -22.19
C ILE A 13 1.15 30.05 -21.91
N PRO A 14 0.69 29.09 -22.73
CA PRO A 14 -0.55 28.35 -22.47
C PRO A 14 -0.58 27.67 -21.09
N ARG A 15 -1.72 27.79 -20.39
CA ARG A 15 -1.86 27.34 -19.00
C ARG A 15 -2.12 25.84 -18.84
N ASP A 16 -2.47 25.13 -19.92
CA ASP A 16 -2.52 23.66 -19.95
C ASP A 16 -1.17 23.04 -19.56
N ARG A 17 -0.04 23.68 -19.92
CA ARG A 17 1.29 23.27 -19.46
C ARG A 17 1.43 23.28 -17.95
N HIS A 18 0.92 24.33 -17.31
CA HIS A 18 0.96 24.49 -15.85
C HIS A 18 -0.02 23.54 -15.18
N ALA A 19 -1.23 23.37 -15.74
CA ALA A 19 -2.20 22.40 -15.26
C ALA A 19 -1.65 20.97 -15.27
N MET A 20 -0.94 20.57 -16.34
CA MET A 20 -0.25 19.29 -16.41
C MET A 20 0.83 19.16 -15.34
N PHE A 21 1.65 20.20 -15.15
CA PHE A 21 2.67 20.24 -14.10
C PHE A 21 2.05 20.02 -12.70
N PHE A 22 1.05 20.79 -12.29
CA PHE A 22 0.40 20.63 -10.98
C PHE A 22 -0.33 19.29 -10.85
N SER A 23 -0.90 18.77 -11.94
CA SER A 23 -1.52 17.43 -11.95
C SER A 23 -0.49 16.34 -11.65
N ILE A 24 0.71 16.41 -12.25
CA ILE A 24 1.81 15.48 -11.94
C ILE A 24 2.20 15.58 -10.47
N LEU A 25 2.33 16.80 -9.91
CA LEU A 25 2.61 16.98 -8.48
C LEU A 25 1.53 16.32 -7.61
N GLY A 26 0.25 16.47 -7.97
CA GLY A 26 -0.88 15.84 -7.29
C GLY A 26 -0.83 14.30 -7.32
N VAL A 27 -0.38 13.71 -8.44
CA VAL A 27 -0.21 12.25 -8.58
C VAL A 27 0.95 11.73 -7.71
N ILE A 28 2.09 12.44 -7.70
CA ILE A 28 3.23 12.10 -6.83
C ILE A 28 2.79 12.16 -5.35
N ALA A 29 2.14 13.25 -4.94
CA ALA A 29 1.62 13.42 -3.59
C ALA A 29 0.66 12.28 -3.19
N SER A 30 -0.22 11.85 -4.08
CA SER A 30 -1.14 10.72 -3.85
C SER A 30 -0.40 9.40 -3.66
N SER A 31 0.69 9.21 -4.40
CA SER A 31 1.54 8.01 -4.27
C SER A 31 2.26 7.98 -2.93
N LEU A 32 2.72 9.13 -2.43
CA LEU A 32 3.28 9.26 -1.08
C LEU A 32 2.24 8.96 0.00
N GLU A 33 1.02 9.49 -0.13
CA GLU A 33 -0.06 9.21 0.81
C GLU A 33 -0.43 7.72 0.84
N ARG A 34 -0.46 7.04 -0.32
CA ARG A 34 -0.70 5.59 -0.38
C ARG A 34 0.32 4.82 0.44
N LEU A 35 1.61 5.14 0.29
CA LEU A 35 2.69 4.52 1.08
C LEU A 35 2.60 4.89 2.56
N ALA A 36 2.29 6.15 2.87
CA ALA A 36 2.12 6.63 4.23
C ALA A 36 0.98 5.90 4.97
N VAL A 37 -0.15 5.69 4.29
CA VAL A 37 -1.29 4.95 4.83
C VAL A 37 -0.93 3.49 5.11
N GLU A 38 -0.15 2.84 4.24
CA GLU A 38 0.32 1.47 4.46
C GLU A 38 1.17 1.36 5.73
N ILE A 39 2.14 2.27 5.90
CA ILE A 39 2.98 2.31 7.12
C ILE A 39 2.13 2.53 8.37
N ARG A 40 1.14 3.43 8.31
CA ARG A 40 0.20 3.66 9.41
C ARG A 40 -0.61 2.41 9.75
N HIS A 41 -1.01 1.63 8.76
CA HIS A 41 -1.71 0.36 8.97
C HIS A 41 -0.80 -0.68 9.64
N MET A 42 0.42 -0.87 9.12
CA MET A 42 1.39 -1.81 9.68
C MET A 42 1.80 -1.45 11.12
N GLN A 43 1.80 -0.17 11.48
CA GLN A 43 2.16 0.32 12.82
C GLN A 43 1.01 0.25 13.85
N ARG A 44 -0.20 -0.13 13.45
CA ARG A 44 -1.31 -0.31 14.40
C ARG A 44 -0.95 -1.34 15.47
N THR A 45 -1.43 -1.12 16.69
CA THR A 45 -1.12 -1.94 17.88
C THR A 45 -1.43 -3.42 17.66
N GLU A 46 -2.47 -3.74 16.90
CA GLU A 46 -2.93 -5.11 16.61
C GLU A 46 -2.04 -5.83 15.58
N LEU A 47 -1.26 -5.10 14.76
CA LEU A 47 -0.42 -5.66 13.71
C LEU A 47 1.08 -5.59 14.06
N ARG A 48 1.59 -4.37 14.24
CA ARG A 48 3.00 -4.06 14.53
C ARG A 48 4.00 -4.77 13.61
N GLU A 49 3.72 -4.77 12.32
CA GLU A 49 4.61 -5.35 11.30
C GLU A 49 5.74 -4.41 10.91
N ALA A 50 5.50 -3.11 11.00
CA ALA A 50 6.50 -2.06 10.81
C ALA A 50 6.24 -0.88 11.74
N GLU A 51 7.26 -0.06 11.99
CA GLU A 51 7.16 1.13 12.83
C GLU A 51 8.12 2.23 12.34
N GLU A 52 7.66 3.48 12.31
CA GLU A 52 8.52 4.64 12.15
C GLU A 52 9.61 4.66 13.22
N TYR A 53 10.83 5.01 12.83
CA TYR A 53 11.94 5.09 13.79
C TYR A 53 11.64 6.08 14.93
N PHE A 54 11.69 5.57 16.16
CA PHE A 54 11.51 6.38 17.36
C PHE A 54 12.87 6.76 17.95
N SER A 55 13.25 8.03 17.79
CA SER A 55 14.57 8.52 18.18
C SER A 55 14.77 8.58 19.71
N PRO A 56 16.00 8.38 20.22
CA PRO A 56 16.29 8.52 21.64
C PRO A 56 15.87 9.91 22.16
N GLY A 57 15.08 9.94 23.23
CA GLY A 57 14.56 11.18 23.82
C GLY A 57 13.30 11.75 23.15
N GLN A 58 12.82 11.16 22.06
CA GLN A 58 11.54 11.52 21.46
C GLN A 58 10.40 11.22 22.44
N LYS A 59 9.44 12.15 22.56
CA LYS A 59 8.21 11.95 23.32
C LYS A 59 7.08 11.59 22.35
N GLY A 60 6.49 10.42 22.51
CA GLY A 60 5.38 9.98 21.66
C GLY A 60 4.01 10.50 22.12
N SER A 61 3.87 10.90 23.37
CA SER A 61 2.70 11.60 23.93
C SER A 61 3.09 12.35 25.21
N SER A 62 2.35 13.40 25.56
CA SER A 62 2.53 14.16 26.81
C SER A 62 2.17 13.34 28.06
N ALA A 63 1.27 12.37 27.95
CA ALA A 63 0.73 11.63 29.10
C ALA A 63 0.98 10.11 29.05
N MET A 64 1.33 9.56 27.88
CA MET A 64 1.49 8.11 27.69
C MET A 64 2.90 7.77 27.17
N PRO A 65 3.85 7.42 28.07
CA PRO A 65 5.25 7.16 27.71
C PRO A 65 5.47 6.01 26.73
N HIS A 66 4.53 5.07 26.65
CA HIS A 66 4.60 3.90 25.77
C HIS A 66 4.09 4.18 24.35
N LYS A 67 3.47 5.34 24.10
CA LYS A 67 2.77 5.62 22.84
C LYS A 67 3.77 5.85 21.71
N ARG A 68 3.71 5.04 20.64
CA ARG A 68 4.51 5.20 19.42
C ARG A 68 3.59 5.43 18.23
N ASN A 69 3.48 6.67 17.79
CA ASN A 69 2.55 7.06 16.72
C ASN A 69 3.29 7.24 15.39
N PRO A 70 2.65 6.91 14.25
CA PRO A 70 3.19 7.14 12.92
C PRO A 70 3.02 8.61 12.50
N VAL A 71 3.58 9.55 13.27
CA VAL A 71 3.32 11.00 13.10
C VAL A 71 3.89 11.56 11.81
N LEU A 72 4.96 10.97 11.27
CA LEU A 72 5.59 11.46 10.05
C LEU A 72 4.72 11.12 8.84
N THR A 73 4.20 9.90 8.78
CA THR A 73 3.32 9.43 7.70
C THR A 73 1.90 10.00 7.84
N GLU A 74 1.41 10.27 9.05
CA GLU A 74 0.20 11.08 9.28
C GLU A 74 0.38 12.51 8.74
N ASN A 75 1.54 13.13 8.99
CA ASN A 75 1.85 14.45 8.44
C ASN A 75 1.91 14.42 6.90
N ILE A 76 2.62 13.46 6.29
CA ILE A 76 2.69 13.30 4.83
C ILE A 76 1.29 13.15 4.22
N THR A 77 0.40 12.41 4.88
CA THR A 77 -1.00 12.27 4.48
C THR A 77 -1.71 13.64 4.40
N GLY A 78 -1.50 14.51 5.39
CA GLY A 78 -2.03 15.87 5.38
C GLY A 78 -1.44 16.74 4.27
N LEU A 79 -0.12 16.71 4.09
CA LEU A 79 0.58 17.48 3.05
C LEU A 79 0.15 17.06 1.64
N ALA A 80 -0.09 15.77 1.42
CA ALA A 80 -0.55 15.27 0.13
C ALA A 80 -1.91 15.87 -0.28
N ARG A 81 -2.80 16.11 0.68
CA ARG A 81 -4.10 16.77 0.45
C ARG A 81 -3.92 18.22 0.02
N VAL A 82 -2.97 18.94 0.62
CA VAL A 82 -2.63 20.32 0.26
C VAL A 82 -2.00 20.41 -1.14
N VAL A 83 -1.07 19.51 -1.48
CA VAL A 83 -0.50 19.49 -2.84
C VAL A 83 -1.59 19.21 -3.87
N ARG A 84 -2.48 18.24 -3.64
CA ARG A 84 -3.60 17.97 -4.55
C ARG A 84 -4.57 19.14 -4.70
N SER A 85 -4.76 19.97 -3.68
CA SER A 85 -5.68 21.12 -3.82
C SER A 85 -5.18 22.17 -4.82
N SER A 86 -3.90 22.14 -5.22
CA SER A 86 -3.38 22.97 -6.32
C SER A 86 -3.88 22.58 -7.71
N VAL A 87 -4.35 21.33 -7.88
CA VAL A 87 -4.69 20.77 -9.20
C VAL A 87 -5.93 21.44 -9.79
N ILE A 88 -7.00 21.58 -9.01
CA ILE A 88 -8.26 22.17 -9.50
C ILE A 88 -8.06 23.63 -9.94
N PRO A 89 -7.48 24.53 -9.12
CA PRO A 89 -7.22 25.90 -9.55
C PRO A 89 -6.28 25.99 -10.76
N ALA A 90 -5.30 25.08 -10.88
CA ALA A 90 -4.43 25.04 -12.05
C ALA A 90 -5.18 24.64 -13.34
N LEU A 91 -6.15 23.74 -13.26
CA LEU A 91 -7.03 23.39 -14.38
C LEU A 91 -7.98 24.53 -14.73
N GLU A 92 -8.52 25.24 -13.73
CA GLU A 92 -9.38 26.41 -13.95
C GLU A 92 -8.63 27.57 -14.62
N ASN A 93 -7.31 27.70 -14.41
CA ASN A 93 -6.46 28.70 -15.06
C ASN A 93 -6.29 28.51 -16.59
N VAL A 94 -6.74 27.39 -17.18
CA VAL A 94 -6.49 27.08 -18.59
C VAL A 94 -7.33 27.95 -19.54
N ALA A 95 -8.58 28.24 -19.18
CA ALA A 95 -9.55 28.89 -20.06
C ALA A 95 -9.44 30.44 -20.04
N LEU A 96 -8.24 30.96 -20.34
CA LEU A 96 -8.01 32.40 -20.43
C LEU A 96 -8.70 33.03 -21.64
N TRP A 97 -9.08 34.30 -21.51
CA TRP A 97 -9.82 35.03 -22.54
C TRP A 97 -8.88 35.54 -23.65
N HIS A 98 -9.15 35.15 -24.89
CA HIS A 98 -8.43 35.59 -26.10
C HIS A 98 -6.90 35.49 -25.95
N GLU A 99 -6.15 36.58 -26.13
CA GLU A 99 -4.70 36.59 -26.03
C GLU A 99 -4.19 36.52 -24.57
N ARG A 100 -5.01 36.95 -23.59
CA ARG A 100 -4.88 36.66 -22.15
C ARG A 100 -5.95 37.41 -21.34
N ASP A 101 -6.19 36.91 -20.15
CA ASP A 101 -6.47 37.70 -18.96
C ASP A 101 -5.46 37.33 -17.86
N ILE A 102 -5.47 38.07 -16.75
CA ILE A 102 -4.45 37.95 -15.68
C ILE A 102 -4.92 37.12 -14.47
N SER A 103 -6.10 36.52 -14.52
CA SER A 103 -6.70 35.78 -13.40
C SER A 103 -5.79 34.67 -12.84
N HIS A 104 -5.11 33.94 -13.74
CA HIS A 104 -4.15 32.89 -13.39
C HIS A 104 -3.05 33.39 -12.45
N SER A 105 -2.68 34.66 -12.52
CA SER A 105 -1.50 35.18 -11.87
C SER A 105 -1.66 35.24 -10.34
N SER A 106 -2.84 35.57 -9.82
CA SER A 106 -3.08 35.55 -8.36
C SER A 106 -3.11 34.11 -7.83
N VAL A 107 -3.70 33.17 -8.58
CA VAL A 107 -3.74 31.75 -8.24
C VAL A 107 -2.33 31.16 -8.22
N GLU A 108 -1.54 31.37 -9.28
CA GLU A 108 -0.17 30.84 -9.43
C GLU A 108 0.77 31.33 -8.32
N ARG A 109 0.57 32.55 -7.79
CA ARG A 109 1.32 33.06 -6.63
C ARG A 109 1.08 32.27 -5.35
N MET A 110 -0.10 31.69 -5.20
CA MET A 110 -0.45 30.87 -4.05
C MET A 110 -0.01 29.42 -4.31
N ILE A 111 -0.50 28.81 -5.39
CA ILE A 111 -0.30 27.37 -5.59
C ILE A 111 1.12 27.00 -6.01
N GLY A 112 1.86 27.88 -6.68
CA GLY A 112 3.19 27.59 -7.20
C GLY A 112 4.22 27.28 -6.11
N PRO A 113 4.54 28.24 -5.23
CA PRO A 113 5.45 28.02 -4.11
C PRO A 113 4.92 26.94 -3.16
N ASP A 114 3.63 26.99 -2.82
CA ASP A 114 3.06 26.11 -1.81
C ASP A 114 3.09 24.65 -2.25
N ALA A 115 2.70 24.33 -3.49
CA ALA A 115 2.69 22.94 -3.96
C ALA A 115 4.10 22.38 -4.13
N THR A 116 5.04 23.17 -4.65
CA THR A 116 6.41 22.72 -4.93
C THR A 116 7.22 22.51 -3.65
N VAL A 117 7.22 23.48 -2.73
CA VAL A 117 7.92 23.37 -1.44
C VAL A 117 7.31 22.28 -0.57
N THR A 118 5.98 22.17 -0.54
CA THR A 118 5.30 21.13 0.24
C THR A 118 5.62 19.73 -0.29
N LEU A 119 5.61 19.54 -1.61
CA LEU A 119 5.91 18.23 -2.19
C LEU A 119 7.37 17.85 -1.97
N ASP A 120 8.31 18.77 -2.16
CA ASP A 120 9.74 18.55 -1.91
C ASP A 120 9.97 18.07 -0.47
N PHE A 121 9.41 18.78 0.50
CA PHE A 121 9.47 18.41 1.90
C PHE A 121 8.84 17.04 2.19
N ALA A 122 7.67 16.76 1.59
CA ALA A 122 7.00 15.46 1.77
C ALA A 122 7.83 14.30 1.21
N ILE A 123 8.49 14.49 0.05
CA ILE A 123 9.41 13.50 -0.54
C ILE A 123 10.59 13.29 0.39
N ALA A 124 11.30 14.35 0.79
CA ALA A 124 12.47 14.25 1.66
C ALA A 124 12.14 13.56 2.99
N ARG A 125 10.98 13.89 3.58
CA ARG A 125 10.49 13.24 4.80
C ARG A 125 10.17 11.76 4.58
N MET A 126 9.47 11.41 3.50
CA MET A 126 9.16 10.01 3.21
C MET A 126 10.44 9.19 2.99
N THR A 127 11.44 9.74 2.28
CA THR A 127 12.75 9.11 2.12
C THR A 127 13.37 8.77 3.47
N GLY A 128 13.40 9.72 4.40
CA GLY A 128 13.91 9.48 5.75
C GLY A 128 13.09 8.48 6.58
N VAL A 129 11.77 8.40 6.35
CA VAL A 129 10.91 7.36 6.96
C VAL A 129 11.31 5.99 6.44
N ILE A 130 11.42 5.82 5.12
CA ILE A 130 11.75 4.52 4.51
C ILE A 130 13.16 4.05 4.86
N GLU A 131 14.14 4.96 4.85
CA GLU A 131 15.53 4.64 5.18
C GLU A 131 15.69 4.08 6.61
N LYS A 132 14.83 4.51 7.54
CA LYS A 132 14.89 4.13 8.96
C LYS A 132 13.74 3.26 9.41
N LEU A 133 12.88 2.80 8.50
CA LEU A 133 11.68 2.06 8.85
C LEU A 133 12.07 0.77 9.57
N MET A 134 11.53 0.57 10.77
CA MET A 134 11.73 -0.67 11.52
C MET A 134 10.75 -1.71 10.99
N VAL A 135 11.25 -2.87 10.56
CA VAL A 135 10.44 -3.99 10.07
C VAL A 135 10.55 -5.16 11.05
N TYR A 136 9.44 -5.81 11.37
CA TYR A 136 9.35 -6.89 12.34
C TYR A 136 8.89 -8.21 11.69
N PRO A 137 9.79 -8.98 11.04
CA PRO A 137 9.42 -10.23 10.37
C PRO A 137 8.71 -11.24 11.28
N ASN A 138 9.10 -11.32 12.56
CA ASN A 138 8.46 -12.21 13.53
C ASN A 138 6.99 -11.83 13.79
N MET A 139 6.65 -10.54 13.75
CA MET A 139 5.27 -10.09 13.89
C MET A 139 4.46 -10.39 12.63
N MET A 140 5.06 -10.19 11.44
CA MET A 140 4.43 -10.56 10.17
C MET A 140 4.09 -12.05 10.12
N GLN A 141 5.04 -12.91 10.52
CA GLN A 141 4.81 -14.36 10.58
C GLN A 141 3.70 -14.71 11.59
N ARG A 142 3.75 -14.13 12.80
CA ARG A 142 2.71 -14.33 13.80
C ARG A 142 1.32 -13.91 13.30
N ASN A 143 1.22 -12.79 12.58
CA ASN A 143 -0.07 -12.30 12.05
C ASN A 143 -0.59 -13.21 10.93
N LEU A 144 0.31 -13.73 10.09
CA LEU A 144 -0.02 -14.71 9.06
C LEU A 144 -0.59 -16.01 9.67
N ASP A 145 0.00 -16.45 10.79
CA ASP A 145 -0.37 -17.68 11.48
C ASP A 145 -1.58 -17.51 12.41
N ALA A 146 -2.03 -16.27 12.65
CA ALA A 146 -3.08 -15.94 13.64
C ALA A 146 -4.45 -16.57 13.35
N LEU A 147 -4.67 -17.06 12.14
CA LEU A 147 -5.89 -17.76 11.73
C LEU A 147 -5.64 -19.25 11.46
N GLY A 148 -4.68 -19.87 12.15
CA GLY A 148 -4.51 -21.33 12.16
C GLY A 148 -4.32 -21.98 10.78
N GLY A 149 -3.70 -21.27 9.83
CA GLY A 149 -3.48 -21.76 8.46
C GLY A 149 -4.64 -21.55 7.48
N LEU A 150 -5.71 -20.82 7.84
CA LEU A 150 -6.83 -20.54 6.93
C LEU A 150 -6.43 -19.85 5.62
N VAL A 151 -5.29 -19.17 5.60
CA VAL A 151 -4.69 -18.55 4.41
C VAL A 151 -4.44 -19.56 3.28
N PHE A 152 -4.31 -20.86 3.60
CA PHE A 152 -4.09 -21.94 2.64
C PHE A 152 -5.40 -22.57 2.09
N SER A 153 -6.57 -22.13 2.56
CA SER A 153 -7.88 -22.69 2.17
C SER A 153 -8.11 -22.79 0.66
N GLN A 154 -7.66 -21.79 -0.11
CA GLN A 154 -7.76 -21.83 -1.57
C GLN A 154 -6.92 -22.95 -2.19
N ARG A 155 -5.72 -23.22 -1.66
CA ARG A 155 -4.85 -24.29 -2.16
C ARG A 155 -5.49 -25.66 -1.93
N VAL A 156 -6.05 -25.87 -0.74
CA VAL A 156 -6.78 -27.10 -0.40
C VAL A 156 -7.99 -27.31 -1.31
N LEU A 157 -8.79 -26.26 -1.53
CA LEU A 157 -9.94 -26.34 -2.45
C LEU A 157 -9.51 -26.77 -3.85
N LEU A 158 -8.45 -26.15 -4.39
CA LEU A 158 -7.96 -26.47 -5.72
C LEU A 158 -7.42 -27.90 -5.80
N ALA A 159 -6.66 -28.35 -4.80
CA ALA A 159 -6.14 -29.71 -4.75
C ALA A 159 -7.28 -30.75 -4.72
N LEU A 160 -8.34 -30.51 -3.95
CA LEU A 160 -9.51 -31.40 -3.90
C LEU A 160 -10.20 -31.50 -5.26
N THR A 161 -10.34 -30.37 -5.96
CA THR A 161 -10.92 -30.38 -7.32
C THR A 161 -10.03 -31.12 -8.32
N GLN A 162 -8.71 -31.01 -8.19
CA GLN A 162 -7.74 -31.73 -9.04
C GLN A 162 -7.74 -33.24 -8.76
N ALA A 163 -8.02 -33.64 -7.52
CA ALA A 163 -8.24 -35.03 -7.11
C ALA A 163 -9.64 -35.59 -7.51
N GLY A 164 -10.40 -34.84 -8.33
CA GLY A 164 -11.67 -35.30 -8.90
C GLY A 164 -12.91 -35.04 -8.03
N MET A 165 -12.81 -34.22 -6.97
CA MET A 165 -13.98 -33.73 -6.24
C MET A 165 -14.68 -32.62 -7.04
N SER A 166 -16.01 -32.57 -7.01
CA SER A 166 -16.73 -31.44 -7.60
C SER A 166 -16.39 -30.14 -6.87
N ARG A 167 -16.43 -29.01 -7.56
CA ARG A 167 -16.11 -27.70 -6.94
C ARG A 167 -17.02 -27.38 -5.76
N GLU A 168 -18.29 -27.74 -5.85
CA GLU A 168 -19.27 -27.53 -4.77
C GLU A 168 -18.95 -28.40 -3.55
N ALA A 169 -18.64 -29.68 -3.75
CA ALA A 169 -18.22 -30.57 -2.67
C ALA A 169 -16.91 -30.10 -2.02
N ALA A 170 -15.91 -29.71 -2.82
CA ALA A 170 -14.64 -29.18 -2.32
C ALA A 170 -14.83 -27.89 -1.53
N TYR A 171 -15.68 -26.99 -2.00
CA TYR A 171 -16.01 -25.76 -1.27
C TYR A 171 -16.67 -26.09 0.07
N ASN A 172 -17.67 -26.97 0.10
CA ASN A 172 -18.36 -27.37 1.32
C ASN A 172 -17.41 -28.04 2.32
N ALA A 173 -16.50 -28.90 1.84
CA ALA A 173 -15.50 -29.57 2.67
C ALA A 173 -14.47 -28.59 3.27
N VAL A 174 -13.96 -27.65 2.46
CA VAL A 174 -13.05 -26.61 2.96
C VAL A 174 -13.77 -25.68 3.93
N GLN A 175 -14.98 -25.23 3.60
CA GLN A 175 -15.75 -24.30 4.42
C GLN A 175 -16.09 -24.89 5.79
N ARG A 176 -16.56 -26.14 5.87
CA ARG A 176 -16.94 -26.75 7.16
C ARG A 176 -15.74 -26.86 8.11
N ASN A 177 -14.55 -27.16 7.61
CA ASN A 177 -13.34 -27.24 8.43
C ASN A 177 -12.80 -25.85 8.78
N ALA A 178 -12.84 -24.92 7.83
CA ALA A 178 -12.44 -23.54 8.07
C ALA A 178 -13.32 -22.85 9.13
N MET A 179 -14.63 -23.15 9.17
CA MET A 179 -15.55 -22.58 10.14
C MET A 179 -15.33 -23.07 11.57
N LYS A 180 -14.69 -24.24 11.77
CA LYS A 180 -14.31 -24.73 13.10
C LYS A 180 -13.14 -23.92 13.65
N VAL A 181 -12.11 -23.68 12.82
CA VAL A 181 -10.97 -22.81 13.16
C VAL A 181 -11.44 -21.43 13.63
N TRP A 182 -12.40 -20.84 12.90
CA TRP A 182 -12.99 -19.54 13.26
C TRP A 182 -13.76 -19.51 14.59
N LYS A 183 -14.32 -20.62 15.04
CA LYS A 183 -15.20 -20.67 16.23
C LYS A 183 -14.50 -21.24 17.46
N GLU A 184 -13.54 -22.13 17.26
CA GLU A 184 -12.99 -23.00 18.29
C GLU A 184 -11.48 -22.86 18.45
N ASP A 185 -10.85 -21.89 17.77
CA ASP A 185 -9.39 -21.66 17.79
C ASP A 185 -8.59 -22.94 17.41
N ALA A 186 -9.18 -23.74 16.52
CA ALA A 186 -8.63 -25.01 16.04
C ALA A 186 -7.56 -24.81 14.96
N ASP A 187 -6.76 -25.84 14.69
CA ASP A 187 -5.77 -25.83 13.60
C ASP A 187 -6.39 -26.34 12.29
N PHE A 188 -6.27 -25.56 11.21
CA PHE A 188 -6.96 -25.88 9.95
C PHE A 188 -6.43 -27.16 9.31
N LEU A 189 -5.13 -27.43 9.41
CA LEU A 189 -4.54 -28.65 8.86
C LEU A 189 -5.05 -29.87 9.62
N GLN A 190 -5.08 -29.81 10.96
CA GLN A 190 -5.62 -30.89 11.78
C GLN A 190 -7.10 -31.18 11.47
N GLU A 191 -7.92 -30.14 11.30
CA GLU A 191 -9.33 -30.33 10.93
C GLU A 191 -9.51 -31.03 9.57
N LEU A 192 -8.68 -30.67 8.58
CA LEU A 192 -8.68 -31.35 7.29
C LEU A 192 -8.19 -32.80 7.38
N GLN A 193 -7.17 -33.07 8.20
CA GLN A 193 -6.65 -34.42 8.44
C GLN A 193 -7.62 -35.30 9.23
N ALA A 194 -8.57 -34.72 9.97
CA ALA A 194 -9.64 -35.45 10.64
C ALA A 194 -10.86 -35.71 9.72
N ASP A 195 -10.93 -35.07 8.55
CA ASP A 195 -12.06 -35.15 7.64
C ASP A 195 -11.93 -36.31 6.66
N LYS A 196 -12.78 -37.32 6.83
CA LYS A 196 -12.77 -38.54 6.00
C LYS A 196 -12.98 -38.26 4.52
N GLU A 197 -13.85 -37.32 4.16
CA GLU A 197 -14.13 -37.02 2.74
C GLU A 197 -12.93 -36.33 2.07
N VAL A 198 -12.16 -35.56 2.85
CA VAL A 198 -10.91 -34.94 2.39
C VAL A 198 -9.84 -36.03 2.22
N LEU A 199 -9.67 -36.92 3.21
CA LEU A 199 -8.69 -38.01 3.18
C LEU A 199 -8.97 -39.09 2.13
N GLU A 200 -10.22 -39.24 1.69
CA GLU A 200 -10.57 -40.08 0.54
C GLU A 200 -9.98 -39.56 -0.78
N LYS A 201 -9.58 -38.27 -0.84
CA LYS A 201 -9.06 -37.62 -2.05
C LYS A 201 -7.59 -37.26 -1.97
N ILE A 202 -7.09 -36.85 -0.80
CA ILE A 202 -5.73 -36.33 -0.61
C ILE A 202 -5.15 -36.96 0.65
N SER A 203 -3.92 -37.46 0.56
CA SER A 203 -3.21 -38.02 1.72
C SER A 203 -2.84 -36.97 2.77
N THR A 204 -2.52 -37.42 3.98
CA THR A 204 -2.06 -36.54 5.06
C THR A 204 -0.79 -35.78 4.70
N GLU A 205 0.12 -36.42 3.97
CA GLU A 205 1.40 -35.85 3.53
C GLU A 205 1.17 -34.78 2.46
N GLU A 206 0.35 -35.08 1.44
CA GLU A 206 -0.01 -34.12 0.40
C GLU A 206 -0.74 -32.90 1.00
N LEU A 207 -1.63 -33.09 1.99
CA LEU A 207 -2.26 -31.98 2.70
C LEU A 207 -1.24 -31.08 3.39
N SER A 208 -0.24 -31.65 4.08
CA SER A 208 0.80 -30.86 4.75
C SER A 208 1.61 -30.01 3.76
N GLU A 209 1.89 -30.50 2.55
CA GLU A 209 2.58 -29.73 1.50
C GLU A 209 1.77 -28.52 0.99
N LEU A 210 0.43 -28.56 1.12
CA LEU A 210 -0.43 -27.42 0.75
C LEU A 210 -0.32 -26.23 1.71
N PHE A 211 0.26 -26.45 2.90
CA PHE A 211 0.46 -25.43 3.94
C PHE A 211 1.86 -24.81 3.89
N ASP A 212 2.63 -25.06 2.83
CA ASP A 212 3.92 -24.38 2.59
C ASP A 212 3.72 -22.96 2.03
N ILE A 213 4.23 -21.95 2.74
CA ILE A 213 4.24 -20.55 2.31
C ILE A 213 5.15 -20.32 1.09
N GLY A 214 6.17 -21.18 0.89
CA GLY A 214 7.08 -21.17 -0.24
C GLY A 214 6.36 -21.12 -1.58
N TYR A 215 5.20 -21.78 -1.67
CA TYR A 215 4.34 -21.75 -2.86
C TYR A 215 3.91 -20.33 -3.26
N HIS A 216 3.62 -19.46 -2.28
CA HIS A 216 3.15 -18.10 -2.52
C HIS A 216 4.28 -17.13 -2.91
N ILE A 217 5.52 -17.43 -2.50
CA ILE A 217 6.69 -16.58 -2.78
C ILE A 217 7.55 -17.06 -3.96
N LYS A 218 7.24 -18.21 -4.58
CA LYS A 218 8.01 -18.80 -5.69
C LYS A 218 8.25 -17.92 -6.93
N ASN A 219 7.50 -16.82 -7.07
CA ASN A 219 7.65 -15.88 -8.18
C ASN A 219 8.26 -14.53 -7.77
N ILE A 220 8.75 -14.39 -6.53
CA ILE A 220 9.28 -13.12 -6.02
C ILE A 220 10.45 -12.62 -6.87
N ASP A 221 11.39 -13.48 -7.25
CA ASP A 221 12.55 -13.12 -8.08
C ASP A 221 12.13 -12.60 -9.46
N LYS A 222 11.09 -13.20 -10.06
CA LYS A 222 10.55 -12.74 -11.35
C LYS A 222 9.93 -11.35 -11.23
N ILE A 223 9.32 -11.03 -10.10
CA ILE A 223 8.75 -9.71 -9.85
C ILE A 223 9.87 -8.69 -9.63
N PHE A 224 10.89 -9.02 -8.83
CA PHE A 224 12.05 -8.17 -8.60
C PHE A 224 12.78 -7.84 -9.91
N LEU A 225 13.01 -8.84 -10.76
CA LEU A 225 13.63 -8.65 -12.08
C LEU A 225 12.83 -7.69 -12.98
N ARG A 226 11.49 -7.77 -12.96
CA ARG A 226 10.63 -6.86 -13.74
C ARG A 226 10.67 -5.43 -13.24
N VAL A 227 10.85 -5.22 -11.93
CA VAL A 227 10.81 -3.90 -11.30
C VAL A 227 12.17 -3.21 -11.35
N PHE A 228 13.26 -3.94 -11.10
CA PHE A 228 14.60 -3.39 -10.95
C PHE A 228 15.53 -3.64 -12.15
N GLY A 229 15.16 -4.54 -13.07
CA GLY A 229 16.03 -4.98 -14.17
C GLY A 229 17.06 -6.04 -13.73
N GLU A 230 17.94 -6.43 -14.65
CA GLU A 230 19.14 -7.20 -14.31
C GLU A 230 20.12 -6.25 -13.60
N CYS A 231 20.49 -6.56 -12.36
CA CYS A 231 21.51 -5.80 -11.60
C CYS A 231 22.89 -5.92 -12.23
#